data_AF-A0A961I133-F1
#
_entry.id   AF-A0A961I133-F1
#
_cell.length_a   1.000
_cell.length_b   1.000
_cell.length_c   1.000
_cell.angle_alpha   90.00
_cell.angle_beta   90.00
_cell.angle_gamma   90.00
#
_symmetry.space_group_name_H-M   'P 1'
#
loop_
_entity.id
_entity.type
_entity.pdbx_description
1 polymer ?
#
loop_
_entity_poly.entity_id
_entity_poly.type
_entity_poly.pdbx_seq_one_letter_code
_entity_poly.pdbx_strand_id
1 'polypeptide(L)'
;MTTIDHGAIGVAAPHVQYRICPFTGRRIERNAEILIRVNAVAAVVFLAVGGFFGLLVALTRWPAVQLLPADWFYLVLTGHGANVLLFWIIFFEIAVLYFAS
;
A
#
# COMPACT_ATOMS: atom_id res chain seq x y z
N MET A 1 28.92 -28.65 -37.46
CA MET A 1 29.88 -27.66 -36.94
C MET A 1 29.49 -26.35 -37.61
N THR A 2 28.71 -25.45 -36.99
CA THR A 2 28.86 -24.82 -35.68
C THR A 2 27.49 -24.37 -35.13
N THR A 3 27.18 -24.70 -33.87
CA THR A 3 26.07 -24.12 -33.11
C THR A 3 26.56 -22.82 -32.47
N ILE A 4 25.87 -21.71 -32.72
CA ILE A 4 26.13 -20.45 -32.02
C ILE A 4 25.29 -20.49 -30.74
N ASP A 5 25.91 -20.94 -29.66
CA ASP A 5 25.40 -20.77 -28.30
C ASP A 5 25.59 -19.30 -27.93
N HIS A 6 24.59 -18.47 -28.26
CA HIS A 6 24.53 -17.11 -27.73
C HIS A 6 24.38 -17.21 -26.21
N GLY A 7 25.43 -16.80 -25.50
CA GLY A 7 25.55 -16.85 -24.06
C GLY A 7 24.33 -16.32 -23.33
N ALA A 8 23.47 -17.25 -22.88
CA ALA A 8 22.60 -16.99 -21.76
C ALA A 8 23.51 -16.86 -20.54
N ILE A 9 23.80 -15.62 -20.15
CA ILE A 9 24.39 -15.31 -18.85
C ILE A 9 23.48 -16.04 -17.84
N GLY A 10 24.01 -17.07 -17.17
CA GLY A 10 23.29 -17.82 -16.16
C GLY A 10 23.00 -16.91 -14.97
N VAL A 11 21.95 -16.09 -15.08
CA VAL A 11 21.40 -15.37 -13.96
C VAL A 11 20.86 -16.45 -13.04
N ALA A 12 21.56 -16.69 -11.93
CA ALA A 12 21.10 -17.59 -10.89
C ALA A 12 19.65 -17.23 -10.55
N ALA A 13 18.74 -18.18 -10.68
CA ALA A 13 17.35 -17.98 -10.30
C ALA A 13 17.31 -17.49 -8.83
N PRO A 14 16.54 -16.43 -8.52
CA PRO A 14 16.44 -15.96 -7.15
C PRO A 14 15.99 -17.10 -6.25
N HIS A 15 16.64 -17.24 -5.11
CA HIS A 15 16.37 -18.30 -4.14
C HIS A 15 14.96 -18.10 -3.58
N VAL A 16 14.03 -18.94 -4.05
CA VAL A 16 12.64 -18.92 -3.62
C VAL A 16 12.56 -19.56 -2.24
N GLN A 17 12.26 -18.74 -1.23
CA GLN A 17 12.16 -19.18 0.17
C GLN A 17 10.70 -19.23 0.59
N TYR A 18 10.31 -20.35 1.21
CA TYR A 18 8.97 -20.57 1.71
C TYR A 18 8.98 -20.76 3.22
N ARG A 19 7.89 -20.32 3.88
CA ARG A 19 7.53 -20.79 5.23
C ARG A 19 6.23 -21.57 5.19
N ILE A 20 6.10 -22.55 6.08
CA ILE A 20 4.83 -23.25 6.31
C ILE A 20 4.10 -22.53 7.43
N CYS A 21 2.86 -22.10 7.16
CA CYS A 21 2.01 -21.54 8.22
C CYS A 21 1.62 -22.66 9.21
N PRO A 22 1.89 -22.53 10.52
CA PRO A 22 1.58 -23.59 11.49
C PRO A 22 0.06 -23.78 11.69
N PHE A 23 -0.74 -22.76 11.40
CA PHE A 23 -2.19 -22.81 11.57
C PHE A 23 -2.92 -23.35 10.34
N THR A 24 -2.47 -22.99 9.13
CA THR A 24 -3.17 -23.33 7.87
C THR A 24 -2.47 -24.40 7.04
N GLY A 25 -1.22 -24.76 7.37
CA GLY A 25 -0.41 -25.69 6.59
C GLY A 25 0.01 -25.19 5.20
N ARG A 26 -0.36 -23.96 4.82
CA ARG A 26 -0.06 -23.40 3.49
C ARG A 26 1.39 -22.98 3.36
N ARG A 27 1.96 -23.20 2.17
CA ARG A 27 3.26 -22.66 1.75
C ARG A 27 3.11 -21.19 1.44
N ILE A 28 3.83 -20.34 2.16
CA ILE A 28 3.84 -18.90 1.96
C ILE A 28 5.21 -18.47 1.43
N GLU A 29 5.19 -17.82 0.27
CA GLU A 29 6.36 -17.25 -0.37
C GLU A 29 6.88 -16.04 0.41
N ARG A 30 8.19 -16.03 0.72
CA ARG A 30 8.78 -14.99 1.56
C ARG A 30 8.73 -13.61 0.90
N ASN A 31 8.97 -13.53 -0.41
CA ASN A 31 8.95 -12.25 -1.13
C ASN A 31 7.53 -11.67 -1.22
N ALA A 32 6.53 -12.52 -1.49
CA ALA A 32 5.13 -12.11 -1.51
C ALA A 32 4.67 -11.66 -0.11
N GLU A 33 5.04 -12.38 0.94
CA GLU A 33 4.72 -11.99 2.32
C GLU A 33 5.28 -10.60 2.68
N ILE A 34 6.53 -10.32 2.31
CA ILE A 34 7.14 -9.01 2.58
C ILE A 34 6.42 -7.93 1.79
N LEU A 35 6.12 -8.17 0.51
CA LEU A 35 5.42 -7.21 -0.34
C LEU A 35 4.03 -6.88 0.23
N ILE A 36 3.25 -7.89 0.60
CA ILE A 36 1.92 -7.73 1.22
C ILE A 36 2.05 -6.91 2.50
N ARG A 37 2.99 -7.28 3.38
CA ARG A 37 3.15 -6.64 4.69
C ARG A 37 3.53 -5.16 4.57
N VAL A 38 4.49 -4.83 3.72
CA VAL A 38 4.95 -3.44 3.54
C VAL A 38 3.82 -2.58 2.99
N ASN A 39 3.11 -3.05 1.96
CA ASN A 39 1.98 -2.33 1.38
C ASN A 39 0.81 -2.20 2.37
N ALA A 40 0.49 -3.26 3.13
CA ALA A 40 -0.58 -3.23 4.12
C ALA A 40 -0.29 -2.22 5.25
N VAL A 41 0.95 -2.18 5.75
CA VAL A 41 1.35 -1.19 6.77
C VAL A 41 1.30 0.23 6.21
N ALA A 42 1.81 0.44 4.99
CA ALA A 42 1.71 1.74 4.32
C ALA A 42 0.25 2.19 4.16
N ALA A 43 -0.64 1.28 3.74
CA ALA A 43 -2.06 1.56 3.61
C ALA A 43 -2.69 2.01 4.94
N VAL A 44 -2.40 1.35 6.06
CA VAL A 44 -2.92 1.76 7.38
C VAL A 44 -2.42 3.15 7.78
N VAL A 45 -1.14 3.46 7.51
CA VAL A 45 -0.57 4.79 7.78
C VAL A 45 -1.27 5.86 6.96
N PHE A 46 -1.44 5.63 5.64
CA PHE A 46 -2.17 6.57 4.79
C PHE A 46 -3.64 6.68 5.21
N LEU A 47 -4.30 5.61 5.62
CA LEU A 47 -5.67 5.69 6.12
C LEU A 47 -5.76 6.59 7.36
N ALA A 48 -4.82 6.48 8.30
CA ALA A 48 -4.79 7.32 9.49
C ALA A 48 -4.56 8.80 9.14
N VAL A 49 -3.60 9.11 8.26
CA VAL A 49 -3.32 10.48 7.81
C VAL A 49 -4.50 11.07 7.04
N GLY A 50 -5.09 10.29 6.13
CA GLY A 50 -6.27 10.69 5.37
C GLY A 50 -7.48 10.90 6.26
N GLY A 51 -7.72 10.00 7.21
CA GLY A 51 -8.77 10.12 8.21
C GLY A 51 -8.59 11.36 9.09
N PHE A 52 -7.36 11.69 9.47
CA PHE A 52 -7.06 12.93 10.20
C PHE A 52 -7.44 14.18 9.40
N PHE A 53 -7.04 14.27 8.13
CA PHE A 53 -7.48 15.39 7.27
C PHE A 53 -9.00 15.43 7.07
N GLY A 54 -9.64 14.26 6.92
CA GLY A 54 -11.10 14.15 6.83
C GLY A 54 -11.79 14.65 8.10
N LEU A 55 -11.23 14.36 9.28
CA LEU A 55 -11.74 14.84 10.56
C LEU A 55 -11.61 16.37 10.67
N LEU A 56 -10.47 16.96 10.26
CA LEU A 56 -10.31 18.41 10.23
C LEU A 56 -11.34 19.09 9.32
N VAL A 57 -11.60 18.52 8.14
CA VAL A 57 -12.62 18.99 7.20
C VAL A 57 -14.01 18.89 7.83
N ALA A 58 -14.36 17.74 8.41
CA ALA A 58 -15.66 17.51 9.03
C ALA A 58 -15.92 18.46 10.21
N LEU A 59 -14.93 18.61 11.10
CA LEU A 59 -15.01 19.54 12.22
C LEU A 59 -15.16 20.97 11.75
N THR A 60 -14.52 21.39 10.65
CA THR A 60 -14.67 22.76 10.11
C THR A 60 -16.05 23.00 9.47
N ARG A 61 -16.76 21.95 9.09
CA ARG A 61 -18.13 22.05 8.54
C ARG A 61 -19.22 21.98 9.59
N TRP A 62 -18.88 21.71 10.85
CA TRP A 62 -19.81 21.80 11.97
C TRP A 62 -20.07 23.27 12.30
N PRO A 63 -21.32 23.76 12.31
CA PRO A 63 -21.62 25.16 12.65
C PRO A 63 -20.98 25.70 13.96
N ALA A 64 -20.80 24.86 14.98
CA ALA A 64 -20.22 25.26 16.26
C ALA A 64 -18.68 25.26 16.31
N VAL A 65 -18.03 24.59 15.35
CA VAL A 65 -16.57 24.37 15.34
C VAL A 65 -16.05 24.74 13.95
N GLN A 66 -15.15 25.71 13.85
CA GLN A 66 -14.62 26.17 12.56
C GLN A 66 -13.09 26.24 12.63
N LEU A 67 -12.46 25.07 12.72
CA LEU A 67 -11.03 24.96 13.04
C LEU A 67 -10.12 25.55 11.96
N LEU A 68 -10.47 25.37 10.68
CA LEU A 68 -9.62 25.80 9.57
C LEU A 68 -10.13 27.09 8.91
N PRO A 69 -9.26 28.08 8.67
CA PRO A 69 -9.57 29.20 7.80
C PRO A 69 -9.71 28.75 6.33
N ALA A 70 -10.33 29.60 5.51
CA ALA A 70 -10.76 29.23 4.15
C ALA A 70 -9.61 28.84 3.21
N ASP A 71 -8.45 29.47 3.35
CA ASP A 71 -7.22 29.17 2.60
C ASP A 71 -6.71 27.76 2.87
N TRP A 72 -6.69 27.34 4.14
CA TRP A 72 -6.28 25.99 4.53
C TRP A 72 -7.34 24.93 4.27
N PHE A 73 -8.63 25.28 4.32
CA PHE A 73 -9.71 24.31 4.14
C PHE A 73 -9.58 23.55 2.80
N TYR A 74 -9.36 24.26 1.69
CA TYR A 74 -9.27 23.62 0.38
C TYR A 74 -7.97 22.85 0.17
N LEU A 75 -6.87 23.28 0.79
CA LEU A 75 -5.62 22.53 0.79
C LEU A 75 -5.79 21.20 1.54
N VAL A 76 -6.39 21.22 2.73
CA VAL A 76 -6.61 20.01 3.53
C VAL A 76 -7.66 19.11 2.89
N LEU A 77 -8.72 19.66 2.29
CA LEU A 77 -9.69 18.88 1.52
C LEU A 77 -9.05 18.17 0.32
N THR A 78 -8.20 18.89 -0.42
CA THR A 78 -7.44 18.31 -1.54
C THR A 78 -6.47 17.24 -1.05
N GLY A 79 -5.76 17.51 0.05
CA GLY A 79 -4.87 16.55 0.70
C GLY A 79 -5.60 15.29 1.16
N HIS A 80 -6.77 15.42 1.78
CA HIS A 80 -7.63 14.30 2.14
C HIS A 80 -8.00 13.44 0.93
N GLY A 81 -8.50 14.08 -0.14
CA GLY A 81 -8.89 13.41 -1.37
C GLY A 81 -7.72 12.66 -2.02
N ALA A 82 -6.58 13.32 -2.21
CA ALA A 82 -5.39 12.69 -2.79
C ALA A 82 -4.87 11.54 -1.90
N ASN A 83 -4.82 11.75 -0.59
CA ASN A 83 -4.37 10.74 0.37
C ASN A 83 -5.23 9.48 0.33
N VAL A 84 -6.56 9.63 0.44
CA VAL A 84 -7.45 8.46 0.54
C VAL A 84 -7.71 7.85 -0.83
N LEU A 85 -8.01 8.64 -1.87
CA LEU A 85 -8.41 8.08 -3.16
C LEU A 85 -7.23 7.54 -3.99
N LEU A 86 -6.02 8.06 -3.79
CA LEU A 86 -4.84 7.61 -4.54
C LEU A 86 -3.93 6.76 -3.66
N PHE A 87 -3.31 7.36 -2.64
CA PHE A 87 -2.26 6.68 -1.89
C PHE A 87 -2.81 5.50 -1.09
N TRP A 88 -3.84 5.69 -0.27
CA TRP A 88 -4.44 4.61 0.51
C TRP A 88 -4.94 3.48 -0.38
N ILE A 89 -5.76 3.79 -1.41
CA ILE A 89 -6.32 2.77 -2.31
C ILE A 89 -5.22 1.96 -2.99
N ILE A 90 -4.19 2.59 -3.56
CA ILE A 90 -3.13 1.86 -4.29
C ILE A 90 -2.36 0.92 -3.36
N PHE A 91 -1.91 1.40 -2.20
CA PHE A 91 -1.19 0.53 -1.25
C PHE A 91 -2.07 -0.59 -0.72
N PHE A 92 -3.34 -0.30 -0.43
CA PHE A 92 -4.29 -1.32 0.02
C PHE A 92 -4.56 -2.36 -1.06
N GLU A 93 -4.77 -1.92 -2.30
CA GLU A 93 -5.06 -2.76 -3.46
C GLU A 93 -3.90 -3.73 -3.75
N ILE A 94 -2.66 -3.24 -3.79
CA ILE A 94 -1.48 -4.11 -3.97
C ILE A 94 -1.44 -5.16 -2.85
N ALA A 95 -1.61 -4.75 -1.59
CA ALA A 95 -1.59 -5.70 -0.48
C ALA A 95 -2.69 -6.78 -0.60
N VAL A 96 -3.92 -6.38 -0.96
CA VAL A 96 -5.06 -7.30 -1.02
C VAL A 96 -4.99 -8.22 -2.23
N LEU A 97 -4.56 -7.72 -3.39
CA LEU A 97 -4.45 -8.52 -4.62
C LEU A 97 -3.41 -9.64 -4.46
N TYR A 98 -2.23 -9.34 -3.92
CA TYR A 98 -1.21 -10.38 -3.67
C TYR A 98 -1.57 -11.32 -2.53
N PHE A 99 -2.40 -10.89 -1.57
CA PHE A 99 -2.88 -11.76 -0.50
C PHE A 99 -3.97 -12.73 -0.98
N ALA A 100 -4.83 -12.27 -1.89
CA ALA A 100 -5.99 -13.01 -2.37
C ALA A 100 -5.74 -13.83 -3.65
N SER A 101 -4.62 -13.62 -4.34
CA SER A 101 -4.15 -14.42 -5.48
C SER A 101 -3.54 -15.76 -5.03
#